data_AF-A0A2D4MHL9-F1
#
_entry.id   AF-A0A2D4MHL9-F1
#
_cell.length_a   1.000
_cell.length_b   1.000
_cell.length_c   1.000
_cell.angle_alpha   90.00
_cell.angle_beta   90.00
_cell.angle_gamma   90.00
#
_symmetry.space_group_name_H-M   'P 1'
#
loop_
_entity.id
_entity.type
_entity.pdbx_description
1 polymer ?
#
loop_
_entity_poly.entity_id
_entity_poly.type
_entity_poly.pdbx_seq_one_letter_code
_entity_poly.pdbx_strand_id
1 'polypeptide(L)'
;EFQISLRRNLSSYYVTPSLPAANVKTGEIFHATFPDRGPDEDMRSARILAGAKMISIYDSKKEQLCIGPYYWMPFPHVDFWLEQSNQSILQNLSTSPLAEPPHFVSHIRATLLYLREHPFPDKTLFPTQKPRLYKKNAEGLWERVAGQI
;
A
#
# COMPACT_ATOMS: atom_id res chain seq x y z
N GLU A 1 -18.89 -43.95 13.83
CA GLU A 1 -18.46 -42.79 14.63
C GLU A 1 -17.92 -41.72 13.71
N PHE A 2 -18.73 -40.72 13.39
CA PHE A 2 -18.33 -39.58 12.57
C PHE A 2 -17.73 -38.51 13.51
N GLN A 3 -16.41 -38.39 13.53
CA GLN A 3 -15.75 -37.28 14.20
C GLN A 3 -15.89 -36.00 13.35
N ILE A 4 -16.83 -35.15 13.75
CA ILE A 4 -16.86 -33.74 13.38
C ILE A 4 -15.74 -33.06 14.18
N SER A 5 -14.58 -32.85 13.56
CA SER A 5 -13.52 -32.01 14.11
C SER A 5 -13.96 -30.55 13.98
N LEU A 6 -14.42 -29.99 15.11
CA LEU A 6 -14.74 -28.59 15.31
C LEU A 6 -13.55 -27.71 14.88
N ARG A 7 -13.69 -27.02 13.75
CA ARG A 7 -12.78 -25.92 13.37
C ARG A 7 -12.82 -24.88 14.48
N ARG A 8 -11.69 -24.74 15.18
CA ARG A 8 -11.44 -23.80 16.27
C ARG A 8 -11.93 -22.40 15.90
N ASN A 9 -12.60 -21.76 16.87
CA ASN A 9 -12.97 -20.35 16.95
C ASN A 9 -11.88 -19.41 16.42
N LEU A 10 -11.88 -19.15 15.11
CA LEU A 10 -11.20 -18.02 14.51
C LEU A 10 -12.30 -17.17 13.88
N SER A 11 -12.42 -15.91 14.32
CA SER A 11 -13.22 -14.90 13.61
C SER A 11 -12.46 -14.54 12.34
N SER A 12 -12.51 -15.43 11.37
CA SER A 12 -11.91 -15.27 10.06
C SER A 12 -13.01 -14.81 9.12
N TYR A 13 -12.91 -13.57 8.63
CA TYR A 13 -13.69 -13.10 7.49
C TYR A 13 -13.23 -13.87 6.24
N TYR A 14 -13.65 -15.14 6.08
CA TYR A 14 -13.41 -15.94 4.86
C TYR A 14 -14.39 -15.52 3.75
N VAL A 15 -14.45 -14.23 3.48
CA VAL A 15 -14.86 -13.72 2.17
C VAL A 15 -13.54 -13.37 1.50
N THR A 16 -13.35 -13.72 0.22
CA THR A 16 -12.23 -13.16 -0.56
C THR A 16 -12.12 -11.68 -0.21
N PRO A 17 -10.94 -11.15 0.20
CA PRO A 17 -10.83 -9.79 0.69
C PRO A 17 -11.17 -8.83 -0.45
N SER A 18 -12.45 -8.51 -0.54
CA SER A 18 -13.05 -7.63 -1.50
C SER A 18 -13.29 -6.34 -0.74
N LEU A 19 -12.72 -5.27 -1.25
CA LEU A 19 -12.88 -3.96 -0.66
C LEU A 19 -14.16 -3.33 -1.23
N PRO A 20 -14.86 -2.49 -0.45
CA PRO A 20 -15.93 -1.69 -0.99
C PRO A 20 -15.36 -0.69 -2.01
N ALA A 21 -15.95 -0.67 -3.20
CA ALA A 21 -15.79 0.36 -4.21
C ALA A 21 -17.05 1.23 -4.25
N ALA A 22 -16.91 2.50 -4.61
CA ALA A 22 -18.04 3.41 -4.77
C ALA A 22 -18.03 4.02 -6.17
N ASN A 23 -19.17 3.96 -6.86
CA ASN A 23 -19.37 4.68 -8.10
C ASN A 23 -19.71 6.14 -7.80
N VAL A 24 -18.80 7.06 -8.11
CA VAL A 24 -18.94 8.48 -7.77
C VAL A 24 -20.15 9.14 -8.46
N LYS A 25 -20.59 8.64 -9.62
CA LYS A 25 -21.73 9.21 -10.36
C LYS A 25 -23.08 8.76 -9.79
N THR A 26 -23.19 7.48 -9.41
CA THR A 26 -24.46 6.88 -8.97
C THR A 26 -24.61 6.78 -7.46
N GLY A 27 -23.50 6.84 -6.72
CA GLY A 27 -23.45 6.63 -5.27
C GLY A 27 -23.51 5.16 -4.85
N GLU A 28 -23.55 4.21 -5.80
CA GLU A 28 -23.62 2.78 -5.52
C GLU A 28 -22.31 2.27 -4.89
N ILE A 29 -22.43 1.42 -3.86
CA ILE A 29 -21.31 0.75 -3.19
C ILE A 29 -21.38 -0.75 -3.50
N PHE A 30 -20.28 -1.33 -3.94
CA PHE A 30 -20.20 -2.74 -4.32
C PHE A 30 -18.85 -3.36 -3.96
N HIS A 31 -18.79 -4.68 -3.86
CA HIS A 31 -17.54 -5.41 -3.60
C HIS A 31 -16.66 -5.47 -4.85
N ALA A 32 -15.38 -5.13 -4.71
CA ALA A 32 -14.42 -5.16 -5.81
C ALA A 32 -13.04 -5.67 -5.38
N THR A 33 -12.23 -6.05 -6.39
CA THR A 33 -10.79 -6.31 -6.24
C THR A 33 -10.03 -5.39 -7.19
N PHE A 34 -8.83 -4.97 -6.78
CA PHE A 34 -8.02 -3.99 -7.52
C PHE A 34 -6.64 -4.58 -7.79
N PRO A 35 -6.44 -5.24 -8.95
CA PRO A 35 -5.12 -5.73 -9.33
C PRO A 35 -4.13 -4.59 -9.58
N ASP A 36 -4.59 -3.50 -10.21
CA ASP A 36 -3.82 -2.28 -10.38
C ASP A 36 -4.14 -1.29 -9.25
N ARG A 37 -3.13 -1.03 -8.41
CA ARG A 37 -3.19 -0.13 -7.24
C ARG A 37 -2.26 1.07 -7.39
N GLY A 38 -1.65 1.22 -8.57
CA GLY A 38 -0.73 2.30 -8.87
C GLY A 38 -1.41 3.67 -9.00
N PRO A 39 -0.61 4.73 -9.24
CA PRO A 39 0.85 4.74 -9.35
C PRO A 39 1.55 4.77 -7.97
N ASP A 40 2.87 4.55 -7.99
CA ASP A 40 3.78 4.63 -6.84
C ASP A 40 3.31 3.81 -5.62
N GLU A 41 2.80 2.58 -5.84
CA GLU A 41 2.27 1.71 -4.78
C GLU A 41 3.30 1.48 -3.66
N ASP A 42 4.50 1.02 -4.00
CA ASP A 42 5.55 0.73 -3.00
C ASP A 42 5.96 1.97 -2.21
N MET A 43 6.06 3.14 -2.85
CA MET A 43 6.38 4.40 -2.17
C MET A 43 5.26 4.80 -1.18
N ARG A 44 4.00 4.62 -1.58
CA ARG A 44 2.85 4.90 -0.73
C ARG A 44 2.76 3.92 0.42
N SER A 45 3.06 2.64 0.19
CA SER A 45 3.14 1.62 1.26
C SER A 45 4.30 1.89 2.22
N ALA A 46 5.48 2.24 1.70
CA ALA A 46 6.66 2.58 2.49
C ALA A 46 6.39 3.75 3.44
N ARG A 47 5.72 4.79 2.93
CA ARG A 47 5.27 5.93 3.74
C ARG A 47 4.41 5.48 4.93
N ILE A 48 3.44 4.60 4.71
CA ILE A 48 2.54 4.13 5.78
C ILE A 48 3.30 3.26 6.77
N LEU A 49 4.12 2.33 6.29
CA LEU A 49 4.93 1.46 7.15
C LEU A 49 5.94 2.26 7.99
N ALA A 50 6.45 3.37 7.47
CA ALA A 50 7.30 4.31 8.20
C ALA A 50 6.54 5.20 9.22
N GLY A 51 5.24 4.97 9.44
CA GLY A 51 4.46 5.63 10.48
C GLY A 51 3.86 6.98 10.09
N ALA A 52 3.71 7.26 8.80
CA ALA A 52 3.13 8.53 8.36
C ALA A 52 1.64 8.67 8.69
N LYS A 53 1.20 9.90 8.93
CA LYS A 53 -0.21 10.25 9.20
C LYS A 53 -1.09 10.13 7.95
N MET A 54 -2.40 10.12 8.14
CA MET A 54 -3.37 10.19 7.05
C MET A 54 -3.24 11.51 6.25
N ILE A 55 -3.39 11.44 4.93
CA ILE A 55 -3.34 12.60 4.02
C ILE A 55 -4.40 12.48 2.92
N SER A 56 -4.83 13.60 2.36
CA SER A 56 -5.53 13.62 1.07
C SER A 56 -4.53 13.51 -0.07
N ILE A 57 -4.82 12.66 -1.06
CA ILE A 57 -3.92 12.41 -2.20
C ILE A 57 -4.49 12.90 -3.53
N TYR A 58 -5.76 13.32 -3.59
CA TYR A 58 -6.42 13.69 -4.86
C TYR A 58 -7.01 15.10 -4.79
N ASP A 59 -6.65 15.95 -5.75
CA ASP A 59 -7.24 17.26 -5.99
C ASP A 59 -8.31 17.12 -7.07
N SER A 60 -9.58 17.14 -6.67
CA SER A 60 -10.71 16.98 -7.59
C SER A 60 -10.93 18.18 -8.51
N LYS A 61 -10.48 19.39 -8.13
CA LYS A 61 -10.62 20.59 -8.97
C LYS A 61 -9.63 20.57 -10.13
N LYS A 62 -8.43 20.04 -9.88
CA LYS A 62 -7.38 19.91 -10.90
C LYS A 62 -7.36 18.56 -11.60
N GLU A 63 -8.17 17.63 -11.11
CA GLU A 63 -8.22 16.22 -11.51
C GLU A 63 -6.83 15.56 -11.45
N GLN A 64 -6.15 15.76 -10.32
CA GLN A 64 -4.76 15.36 -10.13
C GLN A 64 -4.58 14.51 -8.89
N LEU A 65 -3.86 13.40 -9.05
CA LEU A 65 -3.29 12.65 -7.94
C LEU A 65 -1.94 13.29 -7.57
N CYS A 66 -1.80 13.68 -6.31
CA CYS A 66 -0.63 14.34 -5.75
C CYS A 66 0.05 13.40 -4.75
N ILE A 67 1.26 12.94 -5.09
CA ILE A 67 2.04 12.00 -4.28
C ILE A 67 3.30 12.70 -3.81
N GLY A 68 3.42 12.87 -2.50
CA GLY A 68 4.57 13.51 -1.88
C GLY A 68 4.48 15.04 -1.78
N PRO A 69 5.63 15.72 -1.61
CA PRO A 69 6.90 15.10 -1.22
C PRO A 69 6.74 14.36 0.12
N TYR A 70 7.42 13.22 0.25
CA TYR A 70 7.40 12.46 1.50
C TYR A 70 8.73 12.59 2.23
N TYR A 71 8.64 12.42 3.54
CA TYR A 71 9.77 12.40 4.44
C TYR A 71 9.59 11.22 5.41
N TRP A 72 10.66 10.45 5.58
CA TRP A 72 10.80 9.48 6.65
C TRP A 72 12.28 9.34 7.01
N MET A 73 12.52 8.81 8.21
CA MET A 73 13.85 8.39 8.65
C MET A 73 14.09 6.93 8.20
N PRO A 74 15.36 6.47 8.18
CA PRO A 74 15.67 5.08 7.84
C PRO A 74 14.86 4.11 8.69
N PHE A 75 14.24 3.12 8.04
CA PHE A 75 13.41 2.14 8.74
C PHE A 75 14.28 1.28 9.67
N PRO A 76 13.95 1.18 10.97
CA PRO A 76 14.78 0.45 11.93
C PRO A 76 14.99 -1.02 11.54
N HIS A 77 16.24 -1.47 11.51
CA HIS A 77 16.62 -2.87 11.28
C HIS A 77 16.04 -3.47 9.99
N VAL A 78 15.95 -2.68 8.91
CA VAL A 78 15.34 -3.12 7.64
C VAL A 78 15.97 -4.40 7.08
N ASP A 79 17.30 -4.55 7.14
CA ASP A 79 17.99 -5.75 6.66
C ASP A 79 17.65 -6.99 7.51
N PHE A 80 17.61 -6.84 8.84
CA PHE A 80 17.17 -7.91 9.73
C PHE A 80 15.76 -8.39 9.37
N TRP A 81 14.82 -7.47 9.10
CA TRP A 81 13.45 -7.83 8.71
C TRP A 81 13.38 -8.53 7.36
N LEU A 82 14.20 -8.11 6.40
CA LEU A 82 14.28 -8.75 5.08
C LEU A 82 14.79 -10.19 5.14
N GLU A 83 15.66 -10.51 6.10
CA GLU A 83 16.19 -11.86 6.34
C GLU A 83 15.22 -12.79 7.08
N GLN A 84 14.14 -12.25 7.68
CA GLN A 84 13.21 -13.05 8.46
C GLN A 84 12.40 -14.03 7.62
N SER A 85 11.94 -15.11 8.26
CA SER A 85 11.00 -16.05 7.65
C SER A 85 9.65 -15.38 7.34
N ASN A 86 8.88 -15.96 6.40
CA ASN A 86 7.53 -15.46 6.11
C ASN A 86 6.62 -15.48 7.34
N GLN A 87 6.74 -16.51 8.19
CA GLN A 87 5.99 -16.61 9.43
C GLN A 87 6.37 -15.50 10.41
N SER A 88 7.67 -15.20 10.56
CA SER A 88 8.17 -14.12 11.41
C SER A 88 7.65 -12.75 10.94
N ILE A 89 7.66 -12.49 9.64
CA ILE A 89 7.10 -11.25 9.06
C ILE A 89 5.61 -11.14 9.39
N LEU A 90 4.85 -12.20 9.13
CA LEU A 90 3.40 -12.23 9.38
C LEU A 90 3.05 -11.96 10.84
N GLN A 91 3.77 -12.60 11.77
CA GLN A 91 3.51 -12.50 13.21
C GLN A 91 3.91 -11.15 13.81
N ASN A 92 4.94 -10.49 13.27
CA ASN A 92 5.49 -9.28 13.88
C ASN A 92 5.10 -7.99 13.14
N LEU A 93 4.80 -8.06 11.84
CA LEU A 93 4.51 -6.89 11.00
C LEU A 93 3.05 -6.81 10.53
N SER A 94 2.22 -7.80 10.87
CA SER A 94 0.77 -7.72 10.67
C SER A 94 0.03 -7.55 11.99
N THR A 95 -1.12 -6.90 11.94
CA THR A 95 -2.01 -6.76 13.09
C THR A 95 -2.96 -7.97 13.22
N SER A 96 -3.03 -8.83 12.20
CA SER A 96 -3.94 -9.98 12.16
C SER A 96 -3.34 -11.20 11.44
N PRO A 97 -2.32 -11.88 12.00
CA PRO A 97 -1.53 -12.87 11.26
C PRO A 97 -2.30 -14.07 10.67
N LEU A 98 -3.50 -14.37 11.20
CA LEU A 98 -4.34 -15.47 10.70
C LEU A 98 -5.39 -15.03 9.66
N ALA A 99 -5.49 -13.73 9.39
CA ALA A 99 -6.51 -13.14 8.52
C ALA A 99 -5.92 -12.33 7.35
N GLU A 100 -4.60 -12.14 7.31
CA GLU A 100 -3.94 -11.45 6.20
C GLU A 100 -4.12 -12.18 4.86
N PRO A 101 -4.19 -11.43 3.74
CA PRO A 101 -4.30 -12.04 2.43
C PRO A 101 -3.04 -12.84 2.04
N PRO A 102 -3.14 -13.81 1.10
CA PRO A 102 -2.00 -14.64 0.70
C PRO A 102 -0.76 -13.88 0.21
N HIS A 103 -0.94 -12.65 -0.28
CA HIS A 103 0.13 -11.80 -0.82
C HIS A 103 0.66 -10.76 0.19
N PHE A 104 0.24 -10.83 1.47
CA PHE A 104 0.67 -9.88 2.49
C PHE A 104 2.19 -9.84 2.65
N VAL A 105 2.82 -11.01 2.85
CA VAL A 105 4.26 -11.09 3.12
C VAL A 105 5.08 -10.59 1.92
N SER A 106 4.68 -10.93 0.69
CA SER A 106 5.38 -10.44 -0.50
C SER A 106 5.26 -8.92 -0.63
N HIS A 107 4.09 -8.34 -0.33
CA HIS A 107 3.90 -6.89 -0.31
C HIS A 107 4.76 -6.19 0.77
N ILE A 108 4.81 -6.73 1.99
CA ILE A 108 5.69 -6.20 3.05
C ILE A 108 7.16 -6.27 2.63
N ARG A 109 7.61 -7.37 2.01
CA ARG A 109 8.99 -7.48 1.52
C ARG A 109 9.33 -6.44 0.46
N ALA A 110 8.45 -6.24 -0.53
CA ALA A 110 8.62 -5.18 -1.53
C ALA A 110 8.73 -3.80 -0.86
N THR A 111 7.86 -3.54 0.12
CA THR A 111 7.87 -2.29 0.90
C THR A 111 9.16 -2.09 1.70
N LEU A 112 9.66 -3.13 2.36
CA LEU A 112 10.92 -3.10 3.11
C LEU A 112 12.13 -2.89 2.18
N LEU A 113 12.15 -3.52 1.00
CA LEU A 113 13.17 -3.28 -0.01
C LEU A 113 13.17 -1.81 -0.45
N TYR A 114 11.98 -1.24 -0.70
CA TYR A 114 11.83 0.16 -1.06
C TYR A 114 12.36 1.11 0.04
N LEU A 115 12.08 0.82 1.31
CA LEU A 115 12.60 1.58 2.45
C LEU A 115 14.12 1.48 2.58
N ARG A 116 14.70 0.32 2.28
CA ARG A 116 16.15 0.12 2.26
C ARG A 116 16.82 0.91 1.13
N GLU A 117 16.22 0.94 -0.06
CA GLU A 117 16.73 1.67 -1.23
C GLU A 117 16.57 3.18 -1.10
N HIS A 118 15.57 3.63 -0.35
CA HIS A 118 15.24 5.05 -0.18
C HIS A 118 15.11 5.43 1.31
N PRO A 119 16.22 5.37 2.08
CA PRO A 119 16.18 5.67 3.52
C PRO A 119 15.90 7.15 3.81
N PHE A 120 16.15 8.03 2.84
CA PHE A 120 15.90 9.48 2.88
C PHE A 120 15.22 9.93 1.57
N PRO A 121 13.88 9.80 1.45
CA PRO A 121 13.16 9.99 0.20
C PRO A 121 13.18 11.45 -0.28
N ASP A 122 13.37 12.41 0.61
CA ASP A 122 13.56 13.82 0.29
C ASP A 122 14.83 14.06 -0.54
N LYS A 123 15.83 13.18 -0.40
CA LYS A 123 17.08 13.24 -1.18
C LYS A 123 17.02 12.42 -2.45
N THR A 124 16.39 11.24 -2.41
CA THR A 124 16.43 10.28 -3.52
C THR A 124 15.21 10.34 -4.43
N LEU A 125 14.01 10.60 -3.89
CA LEU A 125 12.74 10.54 -4.62
C LEU A 125 12.15 11.91 -4.92
N PHE A 126 12.42 12.90 -4.04
CA PHE A 126 11.91 14.27 -4.13
C PHE A 126 13.02 15.32 -3.94
N PRO A 127 14.14 15.26 -4.69
CA PRO A 127 15.28 16.18 -4.50
C PRO A 127 14.91 17.66 -4.66
N THR A 128 13.83 17.96 -5.38
CA THR A 128 13.33 19.32 -5.62
C THR A 128 12.21 19.72 -4.66
N GLN A 129 11.88 18.87 -3.67
CA GLN A 129 10.80 19.06 -2.70
C GLN A 129 9.42 19.27 -3.35
N LYS A 130 9.26 18.80 -4.60
CA LYS A 130 7.98 18.85 -5.33
C LYS A 130 7.30 17.48 -5.33
N PRO A 131 5.96 17.43 -5.24
CA PRO A 131 5.23 16.18 -5.39
C PRO A 131 5.34 15.60 -6.80
N ARG A 132 5.08 14.30 -6.94
CA ARG A 132 4.74 13.69 -8.23
C ARG A 132 3.26 13.91 -8.50
N LEU A 133 2.96 14.50 -9.65
CA LEU A 133 1.59 14.74 -10.09
C LEU A 133 1.22 13.75 -11.19
N TYR A 134 0.03 13.17 -11.08
CA TYR A 134 -0.53 12.27 -12.09
C TYR A 134 -1.92 12.71 -12.52
N LYS A 135 -2.24 12.48 -13.80
CA LYS A 135 -3.56 12.68 -14.39
C LYS A 135 -4.02 11.43 -15.11
N LYS A 136 -5.33 11.31 -15.34
CA LYS A 136 -5.86 10.29 -16.22
C LYS A 136 -5.64 10.70 -17.67
N ASN A 137 -5.12 9.78 -18.49
CA ASN A 137 -5.03 9.95 -19.94
C ASN A 137 -6.39 9.61 -20.60
N ALA A 138 -6.44 9.64 -21.94
CA ALA A 138 -7.67 9.36 -22.69
C ALA A 138 -8.22 7.95 -22.47
N GLU A 139 -7.34 6.98 -22.17
CA GLU A 139 -7.69 5.59 -21.87
C GLU A 139 -8.06 5.37 -20.39
N GLY A 140 -8.01 6.41 -19.55
CA GLY A 140 -8.32 6.31 -18.13
C GLY A 140 -7.19 5.69 -17.29
N LEU A 141 -5.97 5.62 -17.82
CA LEU A 141 -4.76 5.19 -17.10
C LEU A 141 -4.07 6.38 -16.43
N TRP A 142 -3.35 6.15 -15.33
CA TRP A 142 -2.59 7.21 -14.66
C TRP A 142 -1.29 7.50 -15.42
N GLU A 143 -1.08 8.76 -15.77
CA GLU A 143 0.11 9.25 -16.45
C GLU A 143 0.76 10.38 -15.64
N ARG A 144 2.10 10.37 -15.57
CA ARG A 144 2.86 11.38 -14.84
C ARG A 144 2.87 12.70 -15.62
N VAL A 145 2.52 13.80 -14.96
CA VAL A 145 2.60 15.13 -15.56
C VAL A 145 4.07 15.53 -15.71
N ALA A 146 4.58 15.61 -16.94
CA ALA A 146 5.94 16.04 -17.23
C ALA A 146 6.12 17.56 -16.97
N GLY A 147 7.31 17.98 -16.52
CA GLY A 147 7.67 19.40 -16.41
C GLY A 147 8.05 19.93 -15.02
N GLN A 148 8.36 19.07 -14.06
CA GLN A 148 8.91 19.49 -12.76
C GLN A 148 10.21 18.73 -12.46
N ILE A 149 11.25 19.08 -13.21
CA ILE A 149 12.64 18.94 -12.74
C ILE A 149 12.94 20.17 -11.87
#